data_AF-A0A839GET5-F1
#
_entry.id   AF-A0A839GET5-F1
#
_cell.length_a   1.000
_cell.length_b   1.000
_cell.length_c   1.000
_cell.angle_alpha   90.00
_cell.angle_beta   90.00
_cell.angle_gamma   90.00
#
_symmetry.space_group_name_H-M   'P 1'
#
loop_
_entity.id
_entity.type
_entity.pdbx_description
1 polymer ?
#
loop_
_entity_poly.entity_id
_entity_poly.type
_entity_poly.pdbx_seq_one_letter_code
_entity_poly.pdbx_strand_id
1 'polypeptide(L)'
;MTIPEKAISDLDLFKSASKFDQDTVRTFYPGLADPEVKPLLTDLINQSVDDFKEVAVSDQPTEKQFQEKISIGLSRFTPLQLDTEDRARVCAYYEELMDMVGLESSGGILNNWMYGFDPAP
;
A
#
# COMPACT_ATOMS: atom_id res chain seq x y z
N MET A 1 2.21 4.54 -18.80
CA MET A 1 1.30 3.38 -18.59
C MET A 1 -0.14 3.84 -18.86
N THR A 2 -1.06 2.92 -19.11
CA THR A 2 -2.48 3.27 -19.27
C THR A 2 -3.20 3.07 -17.95
N ILE A 3 -3.84 4.12 -17.43
CA ILE A 3 -4.62 4.04 -16.19
C ILE A 3 -5.99 3.39 -16.50
N PRO A 4 -6.42 2.37 -15.75
CA PRO A 4 -7.75 1.80 -15.88
C PRO A 4 -8.85 2.85 -15.70
N GLU A 5 -9.94 2.78 -16.48
CA GLU A 5 -11.05 3.75 -16.43
C GLU A 5 -11.67 3.88 -15.03
N LYS A 6 -11.67 2.79 -14.26
CA LYS A 6 -12.23 2.71 -12.91
C LYS A 6 -11.23 3.03 -11.79
N ALA A 7 -9.97 3.32 -12.11
CA ALA A 7 -8.92 3.47 -11.11
C ALA A 7 -9.29 4.46 -10.00
N ILE A 8 -9.79 5.65 -10.36
CA ILE A 8 -10.17 6.67 -9.36
C ILE A 8 -11.34 6.22 -8.49
N SER A 9 -12.38 5.61 -9.07
CA SER A 9 -13.51 5.11 -8.29
C SER A 9 -13.12 3.94 -7.38
N ASP A 10 -12.24 3.06 -7.85
CA ASP A 10 -11.78 1.90 -7.08
C ASP A 10 -10.88 2.34 -5.93
N LEU A 11 -10.00 3.33 -6.16
CA LEU A 11 -9.21 3.98 -5.11
C LEU A 11 -10.09 4.66 -4.07
N ASP A 12 -11.15 5.37 -4.47
CA ASP A 12 -12.08 6.01 -3.54
C ASP A 12 -12.84 4.98 -2.69
N LEU A 13 -13.32 3.90 -3.31
CA LEU A 13 -13.95 2.79 -2.61
C LEU A 13 -12.99 2.14 -1.63
N PHE A 14 -11.75 1.86 -2.06
CA PHE A 14 -10.72 1.31 -1.19
C PHE A 14 -10.46 2.26 -0.02
N LYS A 15 -10.28 3.56 -0.23
CA LYS A 15 -10.04 4.54 0.83
C LYS A 15 -11.13 4.53 1.90
N SER A 16 -12.39 4.42 1.47
CA SER A 16 -13.56 4.40 2.36
C SER A 16 -13.74 3.11 3.15
N ALA A 17 -13.13 2.01 2.70
CA ALA A 17 -13.22 0.72 3.37
C ALA A 17 -12.42 0.70 4.68
N SER A 18 -12.92 -0.04 5.67
CA SER A 18 -12.18 -0.29 6.91
C SER A 18 -10.87 -1.03 6.63
N LYS A 19 -9.80 -0.66 7.35
CA LYS A 19 -8.46 -1.23 7.21
C LYS A 19 -8.07 -2.01 8.45
N PHE A 20 -7.12 -2.92 8.27
CA PHE A 20 -6.56 -3.79 9.31
C PHE A 20 -7.62 -4.58 10.09
N ASP A 21 -8.76 -4.87 9.45
CA ASP A 21 -9.72 -5.84 9.98
C ASP A 21 -9.12 -7.23 9.89
N GLN A 22 -9.38 -8.04 10.92
CA GLN A 22 -9.05 -9.45 10.92
C GLN A 22 -9.71 -10.13 9.71
N ASP A 23 -8.92 -10.85 8.92
CA ASP A 23 -9.39 -11.65 7.80
C ASP A 23 -8.58 -12.96 7.73
N THR A 24 -8.98 -13.89 8.58
CA THR A 24 -8.36 -15.21 8.70
C THR A 24 -8.77 -16.19 7.60
N VAL A 25 -9.65 -15.79 6.68
CA VAL A 25 -10.17 -16.66 5.62
C VAL A 25 -9.47 -16.37 4.29
N ARG A 26 -9.30 -15.10 3.92
CA ARG A 26 -8.73 -14.71 2.62
C ARG A 26 -7.25 -14.38 2.71
N THR A 27 -6.86 -13.68 3.78
CA THR A 27 -5.48 -13.16 3.93
C THR A 27 -4.70 -13.85 5.04
N PHE A 28 -5.38 -14.68 5.86
CA PHE A 28 -4.83 -15.23 7.11
C PHE A 28 -4.36 -14.18 8.11
N TYR A 29 -4.74 -12.90 7.92
CA TYR A 29 -4.34 -11.82 8.79
C TYR A 29 -5.14 -11.87 10.11
N PRO A 30 -4.47 -12.01 11.27
CA PRO A 30 -5.15 -12.16 12.55
C PRO A 30 -5.73 -10.83 13.09
N GLY A 31 -5.42 -9.70 12.46
CA GLY A 31 -5.77 -8.38 12.95
C GLY A 31 -4.67 -7.77 13.82
N LEU A 32 -4.79 -6.49 14.10
CA LEU A 32 -3.82 -5.76 14.94
C LEU A 32 -3.85 -6.28 16.38
N ALA A 33 -2.65 -6.48 16.95
CA ALA A 33 -2.52 -6.82 18.36
C ALA A 33 -2.99 -5.67 19.28
N ASP A 34 -2.75 -4.43 18.86
CA ASP A 34 -3.23 -3.22 19.53
C ASP A 34 -4.27 -2.49 18.64
N PRO A 35 -5.57 -2.54 19.00
CA PRO A 35 -6.59 -1.81 18.25
C PRO A 35 -6.42 -0.29 18.27
N GLU A 36 -5.69 0.28 19.24
CA GLU A 36 -5.52 1.74 19.36
C GLU A 36 -4.66 2.32 18.23
N VAL A 37 -3.78 1.51 17.61
CA VAL A 37 -2.97 1.97 16.47
C VAL A 37 -3.73 1.96 15.14
N LYS A 38 -4.91 1.32 15.08
CA LYS A 38 -5.70 1.18 13.85
C LYS A 38 -6.00 2.52 13.15
N PRO A 39 -6.43 3.59 13.84
CA PRO A 39 -6.69 4.87 13.19
C PRO A 39 -5.46 5.47 12.53
N LEU A 40 -4.29 5.38 13.19
CA LEU A 40 -3.02 5.86 12.64
C LEU A 40 -2.66 5.09 11.38
N LEU A 41 -2.63 3.76 11.43
CA LEU A 41 -2.24 2.93 10.28
C LEU A 41 -3.20 3.08 9.11
N THR A 42 -4.50 3.20 9.41
CA THR A 42 -5.55 3.47 8.41
C THR A 42 -5.29 4.81 7.71
N ASP A 43 -4.97 5.86 8.47
CA ASP A 43 -4.68 7.18 7.90
C ASP A 43 -3.45 7.13 6.99
N LEU A 44 -2.38 6.42 7.39
CA LEU A 44 -1.18 6.28 6.56
C LEU A 44 -1.45 5.54 5.23
N ILE A 45 -2.26 4.48 5.24
CA ILE A 45 -2.70 3.81 4.00
C ILE A 45 -3.56 4.74 3.16
N ASN A 46 -4.49 5.47 3.77
CA ASN A 46 -5.36 6.40 3.06
C ASN A 46 -4.60 7.60 2.46
N GLN A 47 -3.50 8.06 3.07
CA GLN A 47 -2.59 9.02 2.46
C GLN A 47 -1.92 8.44 1.21
N SER A 48 -1.53 7.17 1.23
CA SER A 48 -0.99 6.49 0.04
C SER A 48 -2.02 6.34 -1.08
N VAL A 49 -3.31 6.21 -0.76
CA VAL A 49 -4.38 6.28 -1.76
C VAL A 49 -4.39 7.64 -2.45
N ASP A 50 -4.28 8.73 -1.69
CA ASP A 50 -4.24 10.08 -2.26
C ASP A 50 -3.01 10.28 -3.14
N ASP A 51 -1.85 9.79 -2.70
CA ASP A 51 -0.63 9.80 -3.50
C ASP A 51 -0.80 9.06 -4.85
N PHE A 52 -1.48 7.92 -4.86
CA PHE A 52 -1.79 7.18 -6.09
C PHE A 52 -2.75 7.96 -6.98
N LYS A 53 -3.78 8.58 -6.41
CA LYS A 53 -4.73 9.41 -7.16
C LYS A 53 -4.03 10.59 -7.82
N GLU A 54 -3.11 11.26 -7.13
CA GLU A 54 -2.32 12.37 -7.69
C GLU A 54 -1.57 11.96 -8.96
N VAL A 55 -0.94 10.79 -8.97
CA VAL A 55 -0.25 10.27 -10.16
C VAL A 55 -1.26 9.88 -11.23
N ALA A 56 -2.33 9.18 -10.87
CA ALA A 56 -3.34 8.67 -11.80
C ALA A 56 -4.06 9.77 -12.60
N VAL A 57 -4.22 10.98 -12.03
CA VAL A 57 -4.84 12.14 -12.71
C VAL A 57 -3.84 13.08 -13.37
N SER A 58 -2.54 12.79 -13.30
CA SER A 58 -1.51 13.60 -13.94
C SER A 58 -1.57 13.48 -15.48
N ASP A 59 -0.96 14.44 -16.19
CA ASP A 59 -0.98 14.46 -17.66
C ASP A 59 -0.34 13.22 -18.30
N GLN A 60 0.70 12.66 -17.66
CA GLN A 60 1.44 11.51 -18.18
C GLN A 60 1.88 10.58 -17.04
N PRO A 61 0.98 9.72 -16.54
CA PRO A 61 1.31 8.77 -15.48
C PRO A 61 2.31 7.71 -15.95
N THR A 62 3.30 7.46 -15.11
CA THR A 62 4.36 6.48 -15.33
C THR A 62 4.48 5.54 -14.14
N GLU A 63 4.94 4.32 -14.39
CA GLU A 63 5.20 3.33 -13.34
C GLU A 63 6.15 3.87 -12.29
N LYS A 64 7.19 4.60 -12.73
CA LYS A 64 8.18 5.20 -11.84
C LYS A 64 7.56 6.19 -10.85
N GLN A 65 6.61 7.01 -11.28
CA GLN A 65 5.92 7.94 -10.36
C GLN A 65 5.12 7.18 -9.30
N PHE A 66 4.42 6.10 -9.66
CA PHE A 66 3.76 5.24 -8.67
C PHE A 66 4.76 4.57 -7.73
N GLN A 67 5.86 4.03 -8.26
CA GLN A 67 6.93 3.42 -7.45
C GLN A 67 7.54 4.42 -6.46
N GLU A 68 7.76 5.67 -6.87
CA GLU A 68 8.18 6.77 -5.99
C GLU A 68 7.15 7.01 -4.87
N LYS A 69 5.85 7.04 -5.21
CA LYS A 69 4.77 7.17 -4.22
C LYS A 69 4.68 5.97 -3.26
N ILE A 70 4.91 4.75 -3.73
CA ILE A 70 5.00 3.55 -2.88
C ILE A 70 6.15 3.71 -1.88
N SER A 71 7.33 4.12 -2.34
CA SER A 71 8.49 4.35 -1.47
C SER A 71 8.21 5.39 -0.38
N ILE A 72 7.64 6.53 -0.78
CA ILE A 72 7.22 7.60 0.14
C ILE A 72 6.20 7.05 1.16
N GLY A 73 5.17 6.34 0.69
CA GLY A 73 4.13 5.80 1.56
C GLY A 73 4.67 4.79 2.58
N LEU A 74 5.51 3.84 2.16
CA LEU A 74 6.12 2.85 3.05
C LEU A 74 7.04 3.50 4.10
N SER A 75 7.72 4.59 3.73
CA SER A 75 8.59 5.32 4.66
C SER A 75 7.83 5.89 5.87
N ARG A 76 6.53 6.13 5.74
CA ARG A 76 5.66 6.59 6.85
C ARG A 76 5.48 5.52 7.94
N PHE A 77 5.59 4.24 7.57
CA PHE A 77 5.44 3.10 8.48
C PHE A 77 6.75 2.69 9.14
N THR A 78 7.91 3.01 8.55
CA THR A 78 9.23 2.62 9.05
C THR A 78 9.48 2.94 10.53
N PRO A 79 9.02 4.08 11.09
CA PRO A 79 9.22 4.39 12.52
C PRO A 79 8.36 3.55 13.47
N LEU A 80 7.32 2.86 12.99
CA LEU A 80 6.29 2.22 13.82
C LEU A 80 6.65 0.81 14.29
N GLN A 81 7.78 0.25 13.83
CA GLN A 81 8.28 -1.09 14.22
C GLN A 81 7.20 -2.19 14.16
N LEU A 82 6.42 -2.19 13.08
CA LEU A 82 5.39 -3.20 12.83
C LEU A 82 5.98 -4.62 12.81
N ASP A 83 5.21 -5.58 13.30
CA ASP A 83 5.59 -6.99 13.21
C ASP A 83 5.50 -7.51 11.76
N THR A 84 5.82 -8.79 11.56
CA THR A 84 5.82 -9.38 10.22
C THR A 84 4.42 -9.48 9.62
N GLU A 85 3.39 -9.74 10.41
CA GLU A 85 2.02 -9.90 9.91
C GLU A 85 1.42 -8.54 9.51
N ASP A 86 1.67 -7.51 10.30
CA ASP A 86 1.25 -6.14 10.00
C ASP A 86 1.99 -5.56 8.80
N ARG A 87 3.30 -5.81 8.68
CA ARG A 87 4.06 -5.42 7.46
C ARG A 87 3.54 -6.16 6.23
N ALA A 88 3.27 -7.46 6.33
CA ALA A 88 2.68 -8.21 5.22
C ALA A 88 1.32 -7.62 4.81
N ARG A 89 0.49 -7.21 5.79
CA ARG A 89 -0.80 -6.57 5.50
C ARG A 89 -0.65 -5.21 4.83
N VAL A 90 0.33 -4.40 5.24
CA VAL A 90 0.68 -3.14 4.56
C VAL A 90 1.11 -3.42 3.12
N CYS A 91 1.99 -4.38 2.87
CA CYS A 91 2.40 -4.75 1.51
C CYS A 91 1.21 -5.17 0.64
N ALA A 92 0.32 -6.01 1.18
CA ALA A 92 -0.89 -6.43 0.48
C ALA A 92 -1.78 -5.23 0.09
N TYR A 93 -1.89 -4.22 0.95
CA TYR A 93 -2.61 -3.00 0.56
C TYR A 93 -1.96 -2.27 -0.61
N TYR A 94 -0.63 -2.19 -0.67
CA TYR A 94 0.03 -1.59 -1.84
C TYR A 94 -0.15 -2.43 -3.11
N GLU A 95 -0.20 -3.76 -3.00
CA GLU A 95 -0.53 -4.64 -4.13
C GLU A 95 -1.96 -4.37 -4.63
N GLU A 96 -2.93 -4.24 -3.72
CA GLU A 96 -4.30 -3.84 -4.06
C GLU A 96 -4.33 -2.46 -4.77
N LEU A 97 -3.57 -1.48 -4.28
CA LEU A 97 -3.47 -0.16 -4.93
C LEU A 97 -2.82 -0.24 -6.31
N MET A 98 -1.79 -1.07 -6.46
CA MET A 98 -1.10 -1.33 -7.72
C MET A 98 -2.07 -1.91 -8.75
N ASP A 99 -2.86 -2.90 -8.38
CA ASP A 99 -3.87 -3.51 -9.24
C ASP A 99 -4.91 -2.48 -9.73
N MET A 100 -5.38 -1.61 -8.83
CA MET A 100 -6.36 -0.56 -9.17
C MET A 100 -5.86 0.43 -10.24
N VAL A 101 -4.56 0.71 -10.26
CA VAL A 101 -3.95 1.63 -11.23
C VAL A 101 -3.27 0.92 -12.39
N GLY A 102 -3.29 -0.42 -12.43
CA GLY A 102 -2.64 -1.23 -13.45
C GLY A 102 -1.11 -1.21 -13.38
N LEU A 103 -0.53 -1.03 -12.19
CA LEU A 103 0.92 -1.11 -11.98
C LEU A 103 1.34 -2.57 -11.77
N GLU A 104 2.02 -3.17 -12.75
CA GLU A 104 2.39 -4.58 -12.70
C GLU A 104 3.49 -4.91 -11.67
N SER A 105 4.32 -3.93 -11.30
CA SER A 105 5.46 -4.15 -10.42
C SER A 105 5.82 -2.93 -9.58
N SER A 106 6.13 -3.18 -8.31
CA SER A 106 6.68 -2.19 -7.39
C SER A 106 8.18 -1.93 -7.62
N GLY A 107 8.83 -2.61 -8.58
CA GLY A 107 10.28 -2.49 -8.78
C GLY A 107 11.11 -3.04 -7.61
N GLY A 108 10.56 -4.00 -6.86
CA GLY A 108 11.21 -4.61 -5.69
C GLY A 108 11.06 -3.81 -4.38
N ILE A 109 10.40 -2.64 -4.42
CA ILE A 109 10.24 -1.77 -3.24
C ILE A 109 9.52 -2.48 -2.09
N LEU A 110 8.44 -3.22 -2.38
CA LEU A 110 7.69 -3.94 -1.35
C LEU A 110 8.52 -5.03 -0.67
N ASN A 111 9.25 -5.83 -1.44
CA ASN A 111 10.15 -6.85 -0.90
C ASN A 111 11.27 -6.22 -0.05
N ASN A 112 11.88 -5.15 -0.54
CA ASN A 112 12.94 -4.45 0.19
C ASN A 112 12.45 -3.87 1.52
N TRP A 113 11.23 -3.36 1.57
CA TRP A 113 10.65 -2.84 2.81
C TRP A 113 10.23 -3.94 3.78
N MET A 114 9.63 -5.03 3.28
CA MET A 114 9.16 -6.16 4.08
C MET A 114 10.31 -6.86 4.82
N TYR A 115 11.39 -7.19 4.11
CA TYR A 115 12.48 -8.00 4.64
C TYR A 115 13.66 -7.17 5.14
N GLY A 116 13.66 -5.86 4.86
CA GLY A 116 14.90 -5.09 4.82
C GLY A 116 15.72 -5.49 3.60
N PHE A 117 16.57 -4.61 3.10
CA PHE A 117 17.56 -5.01 2.10
C PHE A 117 18.49 -6.05 2.74
N ASP A 118 18.38 -7.32 2.36
CA ASP A 118 19.39 -8.33 2.61
C ASP A 118 20.22 -8.49 1.32
N PRO A 119 21.35 -7.75 1.17
CA PRO A 119 22.28 -7.92 0.06
C PRO A 119 23.13 -9.15 0.28
N ALA A 120 22.54 -10.31 0.59
CA ALA A 120 23.30 -11.53 0.59
C ALA A 120 23.72 -11.83 -0.87
N PRO A 121 25.00 -12.22 -1.08
CA PRO A 121 25.78 -11.91 -2.28
C PRO A 121 25.50 -12.78 -3.51
#